data_AF-A0A374A9I0-F1
#
_entry.id   AF-A0A374A9I0-F1
#
_cell.length_a   1.000
_cell.length_b   1.000
_cell.length_c   1.000
_cell.angle_alpha   90.00
_cell.angle_beta   90.00
_cell.angle_gamma   90.00
#
_symmetry.space_group_name_H-M   'P 1'
#
loop_
_entity.id
_entity.type
_entity.pdbx_description
1 polymer ?
#
loop_
_entity_poly.entity_id
_entity_poly.type
_entity_poly.pdbx_seq_one_letter_code
_entity_poly.pdbx_strand_id
1 'polypeptide(L)'
;MSDLKTYFAAPGRAETPSAAEAGDLAVRFPWFLPGRILRETLTGESDPRVALTAPWRAESSLRRAAVDASALTQLSSEEIIDRFLQEEDLRIVAGEGEPEEEVVLQPELDDDDEVVTEELAEIYLAQGLRDKSVAIYRKLSLRNPEKSVYFAELIGKIENNIKI
;
A
#
# COMPACT_ATOMS: atom_id res chain seq x y z
N MET A 1 41.77 9.05 -20.41
CA MET A 1 41.39 10.47 -20.33
C MET A 1 39.89 10.48 -20.14
N SER A 2 39.46 10.86 -18.95
CA SER A 2 38.04 11.06 -18.66
C SER A 2 37.49 12.14 -19.60
N ASP A 3 36.30 11.94 -20.17
CA ASP A 3 35.69 12.97 -21.02
C ASP A 3 35.15 14.10 -20.13
N LEU A 4 36.01 15.09 -19.88
CA LEU A 4 35.70 16.27 -19.06
C LEU A 4 34.42 16.97 -19.54
N LYS A 5 34.14 16.97 -20.86
CA LYS A 5 32.94 17.59 -21.41
C LYS A 5 31.69 16.87 -20.93
N THR A 6 31.70 15.54 -20.95
CA THR A 6 30.60 14.71 -20.46
C THR A 6 30.43 14.82 -18.95
N TYR A 7 31.54 14.92 -18.20
CA TYR A 7 31.48 15.14 -16.75
C TYR A 7 30.84 16.48 -16.37
N PHE A 8 31.25 17.59 -16.98
CA PHE A 8 30.64 18.90 -16.67
C PHE A 8 29.18 19.01 -17.12
N ALA A 9 28.76 18.23 -18.12
CA ALA A 9 27.37 18.18 -18.58
C ALA A 9 26.46 17.39 -17.62
N ALA A 10 26.96 16.32 -17.00
CA ALA A 10 26.20 15.45 -16.12
C ALA A 10 27.04 14.97 -14.92
N PRO A 11 27.35 15.85 -13.96
CA PRO A 11 28.11 15.47 -12.76
C PRO A 11 27.33 14.40 -11.98
N GLY A 12 27.97 13.26 -11.72
CA GLY A 12 27.37 12.11 -11.02
C GLY A 12 26.89 10.95 -11.91
N ARG A 13 26.78 11.15 -13.24
CA ARG A 13 26.54 10.05 -14.21
C ARG A 13 27.79 9.66 -15.01
N ALA A 14 28.76 10.56 -15.09
CA ALA A 14 30.02 10.33 -15.80
C ALA A 14 31.13 9.90 -14.84
N GLU A 15 32.19 9.29 -15.38
CA GLU A 15 33.40 8.98 -14.61
C GLU A 15 34.01 10.24 -14.00
N THR A 16 34.33 10.17 -12.71
CA THR A 16 34.97 11.27 -11.99
C THR A 16 36.40 11.46 -12.48
N PRO A 17 36.78 12.66 -12.98
CA PRO A 17 38.14 12.94 -13.43
C PRO A 17 39.12 12.95 -12.25
N SER A 18 40.40 12.74 -12.55
CA SER A 18 41.45 12.77 -11.53
C SER A 18 41.78 14.19 -11.07
N ALA A 19 42.31 14.32 -9.84
CA ALA A 19 42.75 15.62 -9.31
C ALA A 19 43.85 16.28 -10.17
N ALA A 20 44.71 15.47 -10.81
CA ALA A 20 45.74 15.95 -11.73
C ALA A 20 45.14 16.56 -13.02
N GLU A 21 44.14 15.89 -13.62
CA GLU A 21 43.42 16.41 -14.79
C GLU A 21 42.69 17.73 -14.46
N ALA A 22 42.07 17.83 -13.27
CA ALA A 22 41.45 19.07 -12.80
C ALA A 22 42.47 20.19 -12.55
N GLY A 23 43.66 19.85 -12.04
CA GLY A 23 44.77 20.77 -11.85
C GLY A 23 45.31 21.33 -13.18
N ASP A 24 45.57 20.47 -14.17
CA ASP A 24 45.99 20.89 -15.52
C ASP A 24 44.95 21.81 -16.16
N LEU A 25 43.66 21.47 -16.05
CA LEU A 25 42.57 22.28 -16.57
C LEU A 25 42.53 23.69 -15.95
N ALA A 26 42.75 23.80 -14.64
CA ALA A 26 42.76 25.08 -13.92
C ALA A 26 43.95 25.98 -14.30
N VAL A 27 45.08 25.39 -14.70
CA VAL A 27 46.26 26.08 -15.22
C VAL A 27 46.06 26.48 -16.67
N ARG A 28 45.60 25.54 -17.50
CA ARG A 28 45.41 25.73 -18.95
C ARG A 28 44.31 26.72 -19.28
N PHE A 29 43.24 26.76 -18.49
CA PHE A 29 42.13 27.69 -18.65
C PHE A 29 41.85 28.46 -17.36
N PRO A 30 42.64 29.51 -17.03
CA PRO A 30 42.49 30.23 -15.77
C PRO A 30 41.15 30.94 -15.56
N TRP A 31 40.42 31.19 -16.67
CA TRP A 31 39.10 31.81 -16.70
C TRP A 31 37.96 30.80 -16.47
N PHE A 32 38.23 29.49 -16.58
CA PHE A 32 37.22 28.44 -16.51
C PHE A 32 36.95 28.04 -15.05
N LEU A 33 36.02 28.77 -14.40
CA LEU A 33 35.64 28.54 -13.01
C LEU A 33 35.16 27.10 -12.70
N PRO A 34 34.39 26.40 -13.55
CA PRO A 34 33.98 25.02 -13.25
C PRO A 34 35.15 24.07 -13.05
N GLY A 35 36.26 24.24 -13.78
CA GLY A 35 37.48 23.44 -13.59
C GLY A 35 38.15 23.69 -12.23
N ARG A 36 38.13 24.93 -11.75
CA ARG A 36 38.62 25.27 -10.41
C ARG A 36 37.73 24.70 -9.31
N ILE A 37 36.41 24.78 -9.48
CA ILE A 37 35.43 24.19 -8.56
C ILE A 37 35.62 22.67 -8.51
N LEU A 38 35.81 22.00 -9.64
CA LEU A 38 36.13 20.58 -9.70
C LEU A 38 37.43 20.25 -8.93
N ARG A 39 38.49 21.06 -9.10
CA ARG A 39 39.73 20.90 -8.34
C ARG A 39 39.48 21.03 -6.83
N GLU A 40 38.75 22.07 -6.39
CA GLU A 40 38.38 22.23 -4.97
C GLU A 40 37.61 21.01 -4.45
N THR A 41 36.65 20.46 -5.23
CA THR A 41 35.88 19.28 -4.79
C THR A 41 36.72 18.00 -4.68
N LEU A 42 37.74 17.83 -5.54
CA LEU A 42 38.59 16.64 -5.54
C LEU A 42 39.74 16.73 -4.53
N THR A 43 40.22 17.93 -4.23
CA THR A 43 41.39 18.17 -3.36
C THR A 43 41.02 18.67 -1.98
N GLY A 44 39.82 19.24 -1.80
CA GLY A 44 39.39 19.89 -0.57
C GLY A 44 40.02 21.26 -0.32
N GLU A 45 40.96 21.71 -1.16
CA GLU A 45 41.61 23.01 -1.03
C GLU A 45 40.74 24.11 -1.65
N SER A 46 40.61 25.25 -0.95
CA SER A 46 39.89 26.41 -1.49
C SER A 46 40.73 27.18 -2.51
N ASP A 47 40.10 27.60 -3.61
CA ASP A 47 40.65 28.43 -4.67
C ASP A 47 40.24 29.90 -4.46
N PRO A 48 41.20 30.83 -4.37
CA PRO A 48 40.92 32.23 -4.03
C PRO A 48 40.04 32.93 -5.09
N ARG A 49 40.12 32.51 -6.36
CA ARG A 49 39.27 33.08 -7.42
C ARG A 49 37.83 32.61 -7.30
N VAL A 50 37.64 31.35 -6.92
CA VAL A 50 36.30 30.80 -6.69
C VAL A 50 35.68 31.46 -5.46
N ALA A 51 36.43 31.63 -4.38
CA ALA A 51 35.97 32.32 -3.17
C ALA A 51 35.56 33.78 -3.44
N LEU A 52 36.37 34.54 -4.18
CA LEU A 52 36.08 35.93 -4.53
C LEU A 52 34.80 36.09 -5.36
N THR A 53 34.52 35.13 -6.24
CA THR A 53 33.38 35.18 -7.16
C THR A 53 32.14 34.48 -6.63
N ALA A 54 32.26 33.73 -5.52
CA ALA A 54 31.18 32.94 -4.94
C ALA A 54 29.87 33.73 -4.70
N PRO A 55 29.87 34.94 -4.10
CA PRO A 55 28.61 35.65 -3.82
C PRO A 55 27.77 35.96 -5.07
N TRP A 56 28.40 36.01 -6.24
CA TRP A 56 27.78 36.45 -7.50
C TRP A 56 27.60 35.31 -8.51
N ARG A 57 28.16 34.12 -8.23
CA ARG A 57 28.27 32.99 -9.17
C ARG A 57 28.24 31.60 -8.48
N ALA A 58 27.81 31.50 -7.22
CA ALA A 58 27.94 30.29 -6.38
C ALA A 58 27.20 29.04 -6.88
N GLU A 59 26.25 29.15 -7.80
CA GLU A 59 25.43 28.01 -8.22
C GLU A 59 26.01 27.27 -9.44
N SER A 60 27.27 26.85 -9.35
CA SER A 60 27.78 25.86 -10.30
C SER A 60 26.97 24.57 -10.17
N SER A 61 26.65 23.91 -11.28
CA SER A 61 26.02 22.58 -11.28
C SER A 61 26.81 21.55 -10.48
N LEU A 62 28.12 21.74 -10.36
CA LEU A 62 29.03 20.90 -9.56
C LEU A 62 28.82 21.04 -8.05
N ARG A 63 28.18 22.12 -7.59
CA ARG A 63 27.87 22.37 -6.17
C ARG A 63 26.39 22.16 -5.84
N ARG A 64 25.54 21.96 -6.84
CA ARG A 64 24.13 21.67 -6.62
C ARG A 64 23.99 20.25 -6.06
N ALA A 65 23.16 20.11 -5.04
CA ALA A 65 22.75 18.79 -4.57
C ALA A 65 22.09 18.00 -5.72
N ALA A 66 22.34 16.70 -5.76
CA ALA A 66 21.63 15.81 -6.67
C ALA A 66 20.13 15.91 -6.40
N VAL A 67 19.34 16.19 -7.43
CA VAL A 67 17.88 16.18 -7.32
C VAL A 67 17.43 14.72 -7.32
N ASP A 68 16.73 14.32 -6.28
CA ASP A 68 16.05 13.03 -6.25
C ASP A 68 14.86 13.08 -7.21
N ALA A 69 15.03 12.47 -8.39
CA ALA A 69 13.97 12.38 -9.39
C ALA A 69 12.78 11.57 -8.89
N SER A 70 12.99 10.61 -7.98
CA SER A 70 11.91 9.79 -7.45
C SER A 70 10.96 10.62 -6.59
N ALA A 71 11.49 11.56 -5.81
CA ALA A 71 10.70 12.50 -5.02
C ALA A 71 9.83 13.44 -5.86
N LEU A 72 10.19 13.70 -7.13
CA LEU A 72 9.38 14.50 -8.06
C LEU A 72 8.24 13.69 -8.71
N THR A 73 8.33 12.36 -8.69
CA THR A 73 7.34 11.45 -9.30
C THR A 73 6.47 10.73 -8.27
N GLN A 74 6.82 10.82 -6.99
CA GLN A 74 6.03 10.26 -5.91
C GLN A 74 4.76 11.09 -5.75
N LEU A 75 3.61 10.42 -5.89
CA LEU A 75 2.32 11.01 -5.54
C LEU A 75 2.17 10.97 -4.02
N SER A 76 1.85 12.11 -3.44
CA SER A 76 1.42 12.20 -2.06
C SER A 76 0.06 11.54 -1.86
N SER A 77 -0.25 11.15 -0.61
CA SER A 77 -1.57 10.62 -0.27
C SER A 77 -2.70 11.59 -0.59
N GLU A 78 -2.47 12.91 -0.45
CA GLU A 78 -3.46 13.95 -0.76
C GLU A 78 -3.75 13.98 -2.27
N GLU A 79 -2.72 13.95 -3.12
CA GLU A 79 -2.89 13.93 -4.58
C GLU A 79 -3.60 12.65 -5.07
N ILE A 80 -3.34 11.52 -4.42
CA ILE A 80 -4.04 10.25 -4.71
C ILE A 80 -5.53 10.38 -4.37
N ILE A 81 -5.85 10.96 -3.21
CA ILE A 81 -7.24 11.17 -2.77
C ILE A 81 -7.95 12.14 -3.71
N ASP A 82 -7.34 13.27 -4.04
CA ASP A 82 -7.94 14.27 -4.92
C ASP A 82 -8.19 13.71 -6.32
N ARG A 83 -7.24 12.94 -6.86
CA ARG A 83 -7.41 12.26 -8.14
C ARG A 83 -8.58 11.27 -8.10
N PHE A 84 -8.69 10.49 -7.03
CA PHE A 84 -9.78 9.53 -6.86
C PHE A 84 -11.15 10.22 -6.76
N LEU A 85 -11.23 11.34 -6.03
CA LEU A 85 -12.48 12.10 -5.90
C LEU A 85 -12.92 12.79 -7.20
N GLN A 86 -11.98 13.08 -8.10
CA GLN A 86 -12.26 13.62 -9.43
C GLN A 86 -12.65 12.55 -10.46
N GLU A 87 -12.36 11.28 -10.18
CA GLU A 87 -12.61 10.18 -11.10
C GLU A 87 -14.10 9.78 -11.06
N GLU A 88 -14.84 10.10 -12.13
CA GLU A 88 -16.30 9.92 -12.17
C GLU A 88 -16.75 8.49 -12.55
N ASP A 89 -15.88 7.71 -13.21
CA ASP A 89 -16.20 6.35 -13.67
C ASP A 89 -15.41 5.29 -12.88
N LEU A 90 -15.89 5.04 -11.66
CA LEU A 90 -15.33 4.02 -10.75
C LEU A 90 -15.97 2.64 -10.98
N ARG A 91 -16.60 2.40 -12.13
CA ARG A 91 -17.26 1.13 -12.40
C ARG A 91 -16.20 0.04 -12.55
N ILE A 92 -16.22 -0.92 -11.63
CA ILE A 92 -15.42 -2.14 -11.74
C ILE A 92 -16.03 -2.97 -12.89
N VAL A 93 -15.32 -3.03 -14.01
CA VAL A 93 -15.66 -3.87 -15.17
C VAL A 93 -14.60 -4.96 -15.24
N ALA A 94 -15.04 -6.22 -15.27
CA ALA A 94 -14.15 -7.35 -15.49
C ALA A 94 -13.42 -7.19 -16.84
N GLY A 95 -12.14 -7.56 -16.87
CA GLY A 95 -11.34 -7.49 -18.10
C GLY A 95 -11.81 -8.51 -19.14
N GLU A 96 -11.67 -8.20 -20.44
CA GLU A 96 -11.94 -9.19 -21.49
C GLU A 96 -11.03 -10.42 -21.30
N GLY A 97 -11.65 -11.58 -21.03
CA GLY A 97 -10.97 -12.86 -20.85
C GLY A 97 -10.83 -13.34 -19.40
N GLU A 98 -11.32 -12.57 -18.41
CA GLU A 98 -11.51 -13.12 -17.07
C GLU A 98 -12.65 -14.16 -17.10
N PRO A 99 -12.47 -15.34 -16.48
CA PRO A 99 -13.56 -16.29 -16.38
C PRO A 99 -14.70 -15.63 -15.61
N GLU A 100 -15.91 -15.67 -16.16
CA GLU A 100 -17.12 -15.37 -15.40
C GLU A 100 -17.22 -16.44 -14.30
N GLU A 101 -16.64 -16.16 -13.13
CA GLU A 101 -16.91 -16.96 -11.94
C GLU A 101 -18.39 -16.80 -11.63
N GLU A 102 -19.11 -17.92 -11.66
CA GLU A 102 -20.51 -17.97 -11.31
C GLU A 102 -20.63 -17.44 -9.87
N VAL A 103 -21.26 -16.28 -9.71
CA VAL A 103 -21.44 -15.67 -8.38
C VAL A 103 -22.43 -16.54 -7.63
N VAL A 104 -21.91 -17.45 -6.82
CA VAL A 104 -22.69 -18.30 -5.92
C VAL A 104 -23.25 -17.43 -4.80
N LEU A 105 -24.45 -16.88 -5.03
CA LEU A 105 -25.16 -16.00 -4.10
C LEU A 105 -25.77 -16.74 -2.90
N GLN A 106 -25.74 -18.07 -2.92
CA GLN A 106 -26.31 -18.92 -1.87
C GLN A 106 -25.26 -19.92 -1.40
N PRO A 107 -24.98 -20.00 -0.09
CA PRO A 107 -24.11 -21.05 0.40
C PRO A 107 -24.77 -22.41 0.14
N GLU A 108 -24.11 -23.29 -0.61
CA GLU A 108 -24.43 -24.72 -0.63
C GLU A 108 -24.07 -25.28 0.75
N LEU A 109 -25.06 -25.37 1.63
CA LEU A 109 -24.95 -26.07 2.90
C LEU A 109 -25.74 -27.36 2.76
N ASP A 110 -25.07 -28.50 2.90
CA ASP A 110 -25.76 -29.76 3.16
C ASP A 110 -26.49 -29.63 4.51
N ASP A 111 -27.75 -30.08 4.59
CA ASP A 111 -28.61 -29.95 5.78
C ASP A 111 -28.00 -30.55 7.08
N ASP A 112 -26.96 -31.39 6.93
CA ASP A 112 -26.21 -32.03 8.02
C ASP A 112 -25.17 -31.11 8.70
N ASP A 113 -24.72 -30.05 8.04
CA ASP A 113 -23.71 -29.10 8.54
C ASP A 113 -24.31 -27.90 9.29
N GLU A 114 -25.63 -27.87 9.48
CA GLU A 114 -26.28 -26.81 10.26
C GLU A 114 -25.80 -26.84 11.72
N VAL A 115 -25.08 -25.80 12.14
CA VAL A 115 -24.61 -25.61 13.51
C VAL A 115 -25.82 -25.34 14.40
N VAL A 116 -26.18 -26.33 15.22
CA VAL A 116 -27.28 -26.25 16.18
C VAL A 116 -26.76 -26.09 17.62
N THR A 117 -27.22 -25.04 18.31
CA THR A 117 -26.94 -24.79 19.73
C THR A 117 -28.23 -24.45 20.49
N GLU A 118 -28.20 -24.60 21.81
CA GLU A 118 -29.35 -24.27 22.67
C GLU A 118 -29.64 -22.77 22.62
N GLU A 119 -28.61 -21.93 22.64
CA GLU A 119 -28.73 -20.47 22.51
C GLU A 119 -29.37 -20.07 21.19
N LEU A 120 -29.06 -20.77 20.09
CA LEU A 120 -29.69 -20.51 18.80
C LEU A 120 -31.19 -20.82 18.83
N ALA A 121 -31.59 -21.91 19.50
CA ALA A 121 -33.00 -22.25 19.68
C ALA A 121 -33.75 -21.20 20.51
N GLU A 122 -33.10 -20.63 21.54
CA GLU A 122 -33.65 -19.55 22.36
C GLU A 122 -33.82 -18.25 21.56
N ILE A 123 -32.84 -17.89 20.73
CA ILE A 123 -32.93 -16.72 19.84
C ILE A 123 -34.13 -16.86 18.89
N TYR A 124 -34.30 -18.02 18.26
CA TYR A 124 -35.46 -18.26 17.39
C TYR A 124 -36.79 -18.21 18.15
N LEU A 125 -36.82 -18.71 19.39
CA LEU A 125 -38.01 -18.60 20.23
C LEU A 125 -38.34 -17.13 20.57
N ALA A 126 -37.33 -16.32 20.91
CA ALA A 126 -37.48 -14.90 21.18
C ALA A 126 -37.96 -14.11 19.95
N GLN A 127 -37.57 -14.54 18.75
CA GLN A 127 -38.04 -14.01 17.47
C GLN A 127 -39.47 -14.48 17.10
N GLY A 128 -40.08 -15.36 17.89
CA GLY A 128 -41.41 -15.93 17.62
C GLY A 128 -41.41 -17.09 16.62
N LEU A 129 -40.25 -17.53 16.15
CA LEU A 129 -40.07 -18.63 15.20
C LEU A 129 -40.05 -19.98 15.92
N ARG A 130 -41.21 -20.35 16.49
CA ARG A 130 -41.38 -21.56 17.32
C ARG A 130 -41.03 -22.84 16.58
N ASP A 131 -41.43 -22.97 15.32
CA ASP A 131 -41.17 -24.18 14.52
C ASP A 131 -39.66 -24.43 14.34
N LYS A 132 -38.89 -23.37 14.11
CA LYS A 132 -37.42 -23.43 14.00
C LYS A 132 -36.77 -23.77 15.33
N SER A 133 -37.24 -23.17 16.42
CA SER A 133 -36.77 -23.48 17.78
C SER A 133 -37.00 -24.95 18.13
N VAL A 134 -38.18 -25.48 17.86
CA VAL A 134 -38.53 -26.90 18.08
C VAL A 134 -37.68 -27.83 17.21
N ALA A 135 -37.44 -27.47 15.94
CA ALA A 135 -36.59 -28.26 15.05
C ALA A 135 -35.14 -28.37 15.60
N ILE A 136 -34.59 -27.28 16.12
CA ILE A 136 -33.25 -27.26 16.74
C ILE A 136 -33.23 -28.10 18.01
N TYR A 137 -34.22 -27.97 18.91
CA TYR A 137 -34.28 -28.80 20.12
C TYR A 137 -34.43 -30.29 19.82
N ARG A 138 -35.16 -30.65 18.75
CA ARG A 138 -35.23 -32.04 18.28
C ARG A 138 -33.86 -32.52 17.78
N LYS A 139 -33.16 -31.74 16.95
CA LYS A 139 -31.79 -32.05 16.52
C LYS A 139 -30.84 -32.21 17.72
N LEU A 140 -30.92 -31.33 18.72
CA LEU A 140 -30.11 -31.40 19.95
C LEU A 140 -30.42 -32.64 20.80
N SER A 141 -31.68 -33.05 20.87
CA SER A 141 -32.09 -34.28 21.56
C SER A 141 -31.53 -35.54 20.89
N LEU A 142 -31.44 -35.56 19.56
CA LEU A 142 -30.80 -36.66 18.83
C LEU A 142 -29.28 -36.70 19.05
N ARG A 143 -28.62 -35.53 19.05
CA ARG A 143 -27.17 -35.44 19.29
C ARG A 143 -26.78 -35.71 20.74
N ASN A 144 -27.66 -35.43 21.70
CA ASN A 144 -27.39 -35.52 23.15
C ASN A 144 -28.46 -36.37 23.87
N PRO A 145 -28.42 -37.71 23.73
CA PRO A 145 -29.46 -38.58 24.29
C PRO A 145 -29.59 -38.50 25.82
N GLU A 146 -28.50 -38.19 26.54
CA GLU A 146 -28.49 -37.99 28.00
C GLU A 146 -29.37 -36.81 28.45
N LYS A 147 -29.50 -35.79 27.60
CA LYS A 147 -30.32 -34.59 27.86
C LYS A 147 -31.68 -34.63 27.15
N SER A 148 -32.05 -35.76 26.55
CA SER A 148 -33.29 -35.89 25.76
C SER A 148 -34.55 -35.49 26.53
N VAL A 149 -34.66 -35.88 27.80
CA VAL A 149 -35.80 -35.52 28.68
C VAL A 149 -35.90 -34.01 28.87
N TYR A 150 -34.76 -33.33 29.09
CA TYR A 150 -34.70 -31.87 29.21
C TYR A 150 -35.22 -31.19 27.96
N PHE A 151 -34.74 -31.57 26.77
CA PHE A 151 -35.20 -30.98 25.52
C PHE A 151 -36.67 -31.28 25.22
N ALA A 152 -37.17 -32.47 25.59
CA ALA A 152 -38.59 -32.80 25.47
C ALA A 152 -39.48 -31.90 26.34
N GLU A 153 -39.04 -31.56 27.55
CA GLU A 153 -39.75 -30.59 28.40
C GLU A 153 -39.76 -29.18 27.79
N LEU A 154 -38.66 -28.72 27.21
CA LEU A 154 -38.60 -27.43 26.50
C LEU A 154 -39.51 -27.39 25.29
N ILE A 155 -39.49 -28.43 24.46
CA ILE A 155 -40.40 -28.58 23.31
C ILE A 155 -41.85 -28.54 23.80
N GLY A 156 -42.18 -29.29 24.86
CA GLY A 156 -43.50 -29.28 25.47
C GLY A 156 -43.91 -27.91 25.98
N LYS A 157 -43.00 -27.11 26.56
CA LYS A 157 -43.30 -25.72 26.98
C LYS A 157 -43.59 -24.81 25.79
N ILE A 158 -42.88 -24.99 24.67
CA ILE A 158 -43.05 -24.17 23.45
C ILE A 158 -44.36 -24.54 22.74
N GLU A 159 -44.67 -25.82 22.64
CA GLU A 159 -45.89 -26.34 22.00
C GLU A 159 -47.15 -26.11 22.87
N ASN A 160 -47.06 -26.23 24.21
CA ASN A 160 -48.21 -26.03 25.11
C ASN A 160 -48.52 -24.55 25.43
N ASN A 161 -47.65 -23.60 25.05
CA ASN A 161 -47.96 -22.17 25.14
C ASN A 161 -48.92 -21.69 24.02
N ILE A 162 -49.59 -22.62 23.33
CA ILE A 162 -50.82 -22.39 22.57
C ILE A 162 -51.96 -22.17 23.58
N LYS A 163 -52.01 -20.98 24.16
CA LYS A 163 -53.29 -20.37 24.54
C LYS A 163 -53.65 -19.39 23.43
N ILE A 164 -54.62 -19.79 22.63
CA ILE A 164 -55.49 -18.87 21.89
C ILE A 164 -56.26 -18.04 22.91
#